data_AF-A0A060CKA4-F1
#
_entry.id   AF-A0A060CKA4-F1
#
_cell.length_a   1.000
_cell.length_b   1.000
_cell.length_c   1.000
_cell.angle_alpha   90.00
_cell.angle_beta   90.00
_cell.angle_gamma   90.00
#
_symmetry.space_group_name_H-M   'P 1'
#
loop_
_entity.id
_entity.type
_entity.pdbx_description
1 polymer ?
#
loop_
_entity_poly.entity_id
_entity_poly.type
_entity_poly.pdbx_seq_one_letter_code
_entity_poly.pdbx_strand_id
1 'polypeptide(L)'
;MNLYQENQKGSKEDLAARQVRMVNGNLVLDCPVSDVLLSKYKIPLTEKDREFLFMRFQACTAQPHEFVQRNFSLRQKFYTQPRQTEML
;
A
#
# COMPACT_ATOMS: atom_id res chain seq x y z
N MET A 1 -4.94 14.46 -3.07
CA MET A 1 -3.48 14.27 -2.93
C MET A 1 -3.15 12.88 -3.46
N ASN A 2 -2.77 12.78 -4.73
CA ASN A 2 -2.57 11.50 -5.42
C ASN A 2 -1.19 10.94 -5.09
N LEU A 3 -1.14 9.79 -4.40
CA LEU A 3 0.07 9.08 -3.98
C LEU A 3 0.23 7.75 -4.77
N TYR A 4 0.01 7.80 -6.08
CA TYR A 4 0.21 6.65 -6.96
C TYR A 4 1.55 6.85 -7.68
N GLN A 5 2.54 6.04 -7.36
CA GLN A 5 3.69 5.84 -8.24
C GLN A 5 3.46 4.55 -9.02
N GLU A 6 3.32 4.68 -10.32
CA GLU A 6 3.32 3.57 -11.27
C GLU A 6 4.63 2.78 -11.14
N ASN A 7 4.52 1.45 -11.06
CA ASN A 7 5.67 0.57 -11.22
C ASN A 7 6.00 0.49 -12.72
N GLN A 8 6.89 1.35 -13.18
CA GLN A 8 7.54 1.18 -14.48
C GLN A 8 8.45 -0.06 -14.41
N LYS A 9 8.32 -0.95 -15.39
CA LYS A 9 9.15 -2.15 -15.56
C LYS A 9 10.62 -1.74 -15.67
N GLY A 10 11.39 -1.98 -14.62
CA GLY A 10 12.82 -1.68 -14.57
C GLY A 10 13.62 -2.54 -15.56
N SER A 11 14.28 -1.89 -16.50
CA SER A 11 15.41 -2.44 -17.26
C SER A 11 16.55 -2.81 -16.31
N LYS A 12 17.41 -3.75 -16.71
CA LYS A 12 18.48 -4.37 -15.90
C LYS A 12 19.56 -3.42 -15.31
N GLU A 13 19.36 -2.11 -15.28
CA GLU A 13 20.30 -1.11 -14.74
C GLU A 13 19.97 -0.66 -13.30
N ASP A 14 18.90 -1.17 -12.67
CA ASP A 14 18.42 -0.74 -11.35
C ASP A 14 19.14 -1.37 -10.13
N LEU A 15 20.46 -1.59 -10.21
CA LEU A 15 21.27 -1.95 -9.02
C LEU A 15 21.62 -0.71 -8.16
N ALA A 16 21.28 0.49 -8.64
CA ALA A 16 21.36 1.71 -7.84
C ALA A 16 20.26 1.70 -6.76
N ALA A 17 20.63 2.07 -5.52
CA ALA A 17 19.69 2.16 -4.41
C ALA A 17 18.50 3.08 -4.76
N ARG A 18 17.34 2.48 -5.01
CA ARG A 18 16.13 3.23 -5.36
C ARG A 18 15.66 4.01 -4.13
N GLN A 19 15.66 5.34 -4.23
CA GLN A 19 15.12 6.19 -3.16
C GLN A 19 13.61 5.99 -3.09
N VAL A 20 13.11 5.61 -1.90
CA VAL A 20 11.69 5.39 -1.64
C VAL A 20 11.17 6.49 -0.72
N ARG A 21 9.97 7.00 -0.99
CA ARG A 21 9.32 7.96 -0.10
C ARG A 21 8.81 7.26 1.17
N MET A 22 9.09 7.87 2.31
CA MET A 22 8.55 7.44 3.59
C MET A 22 7.20 8.11 3.85
N VAL A 23 6.32 7.40 4.54
CA VAL A 23 5.02 7.90 5.02
C VAL A 23 5.13 8.08 6.52
N ASN A 24 5.12 9.33 6.98
CA ASN A 24 5.26 9.68 8.40
C ASN A 24 6.49 9.04 9.08
N GLY A 25 7.61 8.98 8.36
CA GLY A 25 8.85 8.35 8.85
C GLY A 25 8.87 6.82 8.77
N ASN A 26 7.80 6.19 8.28
CA ASN A 26 7.71 4.74 8.10
C ASN A 26 7.78 4.36 6.61
N LEU A 27 8.47 3.26 6.30
CA LEU A 27 8.49 2.70 4.95
C LEU A 27 7.16 2.00 4.65
N VAL A 28 6.45 2.47 3.63
CA VAL A 28 5.20 1.89 3.15
C VAL A 28 5.31 1.67 1.64
N LEU A 29 5.12 0.43 1.22
CA LEU A 29 5.15 0.03 -0.18
C LEU A 29 3.76 -0.44 -0.60
N ASP A 30 3.18 0.16 -1.63
CA ASP A 30 1.97 -0.35 -2.27
C ASP A 30 2.39 -1.11 -3.54
N CYS A 31 2.34 -2.44 -3.49
CA CYS A 31 2.73 -3.34 -4.59
C CYS A 31 1.49 -3.72 -5.42
N PRO A 32 1.53 -3.63 -6.76
CA PRO A 32 0.41 -4.06 -7.59
C PRO A 32 0.21 -5.58 -7.45
N VAL A 33 -1.04 -5.99 -7.39
CA VAL A 33 -1.42 -7.40 -7.45
C VAL A 33 -1.20 -7.92 -8.88
N SER A 34 -0.80 -9.18 -9.01
CA SER A 34 -0.54 -9.80 -10.32
C SER A 34 -1.78 -9.78 -11.22
N ASP A 35 -1.60 -9.44 -12.49
CA ASP A 35 -2.65 -9.45 -13.51
C ASP A 35 -3.35 -10.81 -13.63
N VAL A 36 -2.62 -11.92 -13.38
CA VAL A 36 -3.19 -13.28 -13.39
C VAL A 36 -4.19 -13.50 -12.26
N LEU A 37 -4.02 -12.81 -11.13
CA LEU A 37 -4.98 -12.84 -10.02
C LEU A 37 -6.13 -11.86 -10.27
N LEU A 38 -5.83 -10.68 -10.80
CA LEU A 38 -6.83 -9.66 -11.12
C LEU A 38 -7.80 -10.15 -12.21
N SER A 39 -7.34 -10.93 -13.18
CA SER A 39 -8.19 -11.50 -14.25
C SER A 39 -9.22 -12.52 -13.75
N LYS A 40 -9.09 -13.02 -12.52
CA LYS A 40 -10.06 -13.94 -11.91
C LYS A 40 -11.30 -13.23 -11.36
N TYR A 41 -11.28 -11.90 -11.23
CA TYR A 41 -12.44 -11.15 -10.80
C TYR A 41 -13.53 -11.17 -11.89
N LYS A 42 -14.77 -11.47 -11.49
CA LYS A 42 -15.92 -11.50 -12.41
C LYS A 42 -16.43 -10.11 -12.80
N ILE A 43 -16.01 -9.09 -12.06
CA ILE A 43 -16.46 -7.70 -12.20
C ILE A 43 -15.23 -6.86 -12.56
N PRO A 44 -15.34 -5.92 -13.51
CA PRO A 44 -14.24 -5.01 -13.82
C PRO A 44 -13.90 -4.16 -12.59
N LEU A 45 -12.63 -4.21 -12.17
CA LEU A 45 -12.12 -3.39 -11.09
C LEU A 45 -11.81 -1.99 -11.61
N THR A 46 -12.19 -0.99 -10.82
CA THR A 46 -11.96 0.44 -11.10
C THR A 46 -10.93 1.02 -10.11
N GLU A 47 -10.55 2.28 -10.29
CA GLU A 47 -9.66 2.97 -9.34
C GLU A 47 -10.22 3.00 -7.91
N LYS A 48 -11.55 2.94 -7.75
CA LYS A 48 -12.20 2.86 -6.43
C LYS A 48 -11.93 1.53 -5.71
N ASP A 49 -11.55 0.51 -6.47
CA ASP A 49 -11.26 -0.85 -6.01
C ASP A 49 -9.79 -1.02 -5.65
N ARG A 50 -9.08 0.08 -5.32
CA ARG A 50 -7.66 0.08 -4.92
C ARG A 50 -7.34 -0.91 -3.79
N GLU A 51 -8.33 -1.19 -2.93
CA GLU A 51 -8.24 -2.23 -1.91
C GLU A 51 -7.83 -3.59 -2.51
N PHE A 52 -8.32 -3.94 -3.70
CA PHE A 52 -8.05 -5.21 -4.38
C PHE A 52 -6.90 -5.13 -5.40
N LEU A 53 -6.59 -3.93 -5.89
CA LEU A 53 -5.56 -3.72 -6.91
C LEU A 53 -4.12 -3.72 -6.35
N PHE A 54 -3.95 -3.34 -5.08
CA PHE A 54 -2.63 -3.20 -4.45
C PHE A 54 -2.56 -3.91 -3.11
N MET A 55 -1.38 -4.45 -2.81
CA MET A 55 -0.98 -4.99 -1.51
C MET A 55 -0.06 -3.98 -0.81
N ARG A 56 -0.35 -3.63 0.44
CA ARG A 56 0.55 -2.78 1.23
C ARG A 56 1.52 -3.63 2.03
N PHE A 57 2.81 -3.39 1.87
CA PHE A 57 3.86 -3.87 2.74
C PHE A 57 4.39 -2.75 3.62
N GLN A 58 4.44 -3.02 4.92
CA GLN A 58 5.03 -2.15 5.94
C GLN A 58 5.64 -3.02 7.03
N ALA A 59 6.91 -2.79 7.36
CA ALA A 59 7.56 -3.44 8.49
C ALA A 59 7.15 -2.72 9.78
N CYS A 60 6.14 -3.26 10.48
CA CYS A 60 5.74 -2.74 11.78
C CYS A 60 6.70 -3.24 12.86
N THR A 61 7.37 -2.32 13.55
CA THR A 61 8.28 -2.61 14.67
C THR A 61 7.71 -2.12 16.01
N ALA A 62 6.48 -1.64 16.03
CA ALA A 62 5.81 -1.13 17.21
C ALA A 62 5.10 -2.25 17.97
N GLN A 63 4.97 -2.09 19.29
CA GLN A 63 4.02 -2.87 20.06
C GLN A 63 2.58 -2.48 19.69
N PRO A 64 1.57 -3.36 19.85
CA PRO A 64 0.20 -3.06 19.46
C PRO A 64 -0.36 -1.75 20.07
N HIS A 65 -0.08 -1.48 21.35
CA HIS A 65 -0.55 -0.26 22.03
C HIS A 65 0.23 1.02 21.65
N GLU A 66 1.39 0.88 21.02
CA GLU A 66 2.22 2.00 20.54
C GLU A 66 2.01 2.31 19.06
N PHE A 67 1.20 1.50 18.34
CA PHE A 67 1.06 1.56 16.89
C PHE A 67 0.79 2.98 16.37
N VAL A 68 -0.19 3.65 16.95
CA VAL A 68 -0.57 5.02 16.59
C VAL A 68 0.49 6.03 17.02
N GLN A 69 1.05 5.87 18.23
CA GLN A 69 2.06 6.76 18.78
C GLN A 69 3.36 6.76 17.95
N ARG A 70 3.69 5.61 17.34
CA ARG A 70 4.84 5.45 16.43
C ARG A 70 4.50 5.74 14.96
N ASN A 71 3.41 6.47 14.70
CA ASN A 71 2.98 6.92 13.37
C ASN A 71 2.69 5.79 12.37
N PHE A 72 2.36 4.58 12.84
CA PHE A 72 1.84 3.54 11.96
C PHE A 72 0.35 3.78 11.68
N SER A 73 -0.10 3.32 10.52
CA SER A 73 -1.47 3.55 10.08
C SER A 73 -2.04 2.32 9.39
N LEU A 74 -3.32 2.04 9.66
CA LEU A 74 -4.02 0.92 9.03
C LEU A 74 -4.42 1.29 7.59
N ARG A 75 -4.19 0.36 6.66
CA ARG A 75 -4.54 0.54 5.24
C ARG A 75 -6.02 0.83 5.05
N GLN A 76 -6.86 0.19 5.85
CA GLN A 76 -8.32 0.27 5.87
C GLN A 76 -8.88 1.68 6.02
N LYS A 77 -8.11 2.60 6.63
CA LYS A 77 -8.51 4.00 6.85
C LYS A 77 -8.35 4.87 5.60
N PHE A 78 -7.57 4.44 4.61
CA PHE A 78 -7.20 5.24 3.44
C PHE A 78 -7.99 4.91 2.17
N TYR A 79 -9.10 4.19 2.29
CA TYR A 79 -10.00 3.95 1.15
C TYR A 79 -11.05 5.04 1.02
N THR A 80 -11.71 5.08 -0.14
CA THR A 80 -12.84 5.97 -0.39
C THR A 80 -13.92 5.83 0.70
N GLN A 81 -14.17 4.60 1.14
CA GLN A 81 -14.95 4.32 2.33
C GLN A 81 -14.05 3.65 3.38
N PRO A 82 -13.69 4.34 4.47
CA PRO A 82 -12.92 3.75 5.56
C PRO A 82 -13.65 2.55 6.15
N ARG A 83 -12.93 1.47 6.46
CA ARG A 83 -13.51 0.33 7.18
C ARG A 83 -13.45 0.60 8.68
N GLN A 84 -14.43 0.09 9.40
CA GLN A 84 -14.39 0.06 10.86
C GLN A 84 -13.27 -0.87 11.31
N THR A 85 -12.44 -0.39 12.23
CA THR A 85 -11.31 -1.12 12.81
C THR A 85 -11.32 -0.96 14.32
N GLU A 86 -10.81 -1.97 15.03
CA GLU A 86 -10.66 -1.91 16.49
C GLU A 86 -9.57 -0.92 16.93
N MET A 87 -8.58 -0.68 16.07
CA MET A 87 -7.54 0.33 16.30
C MET A 87 -7.96 1.68 15.71
N LEU A 88 -8.11 2.69 16.58
CA LEU A 88 -8.41 4.09 16.24
C LEU A 88 -7.22 4.87 15.70
#